data_AF-A0A3E2WBL4-F1
#
_entry.id   AF-A0A3E2WBL4-F1
#
_cell.length_a   1.000
_cell.length_b   1.000
_cell.length_c   1.000
_cell.angle_alpha   90.00
_cell.angle_beta   90.00
_cell.angle_gamma   90.00
#
_symmetry.space_group_name_H-M   'P 1'
#
loop_
_entity.id
_entity.type
_entity.pdbx_description
1 polymer ?
#
loop_
_entity_poly.entity_id
_entity_poly.type
_entity_poly.pdbx_seq_one_letter_code
_entity_poly.pdbx_strand_id
1 'polypeptide(L)'
;RFIKKCLLKCLKLRYHYTIYNDLTDIEKDYIESFMERLNATTVFEGKKCLCHNDFSCNHLLLDGNNRLTGIIDFGDSGIIDEYCDFIYLLEDSEEEIGTNFGEDILRMYGNIDIEKAKEYQDIVEEYYPIETIVYGIKNIKQEFIENGRKEIYKRTYKD
;
A
#
# COMPACT_ATOMS: atom_id res chain seq x y z
N ARG A 1 10.77 11.24 -2.55
CA ARG A 1 11.52 11.25 -3.85
C ARG A 1 12.17 9.90 -4.24
N PHE A 2 12.73 9.10 -3.31
CA PHE A 2 13.35 7.79 -3.62
C PHE A 2 12.31 6.68 -3.87
N ILE A 3 11.31 6.52 -2.99
CA ILE A 3 10.25 5.49 -3.12
C ILE A 3 9.40 5.67 -4.37
N LYS A 4 8.87 6.88 -4.60
CA LYS A 4 8.20 7.26 -5.87
C LYS A 4 9.03 6.89 -7.10
N LYS A 5 10.34 7.18 -7.10
CA LYS A 5 11.24 6.79 -8.20
C LYS A 5 11.46 5.28 -8.31
N CYS A 6 11.52 4.56 -7.19
CA CYS A 6 11.67 3.11 -7.18
C CYS A 6 10.39 2.39 -7.64
N LEU A 7 9.20 2.82 -7.20
CA LEU A 7 7.91 2.33 -7.70
C LEU A 7 7.80 2.59 -9.21
N LEU A 8 7.96 3.84 -9.65
CA LEU A 8 7.89 4.21 -11.07
C LEU A 8 8.90 3.43 -11.92
N LYS A 9 10.11 3.22 -11.43
CA LYS A 9 11.17 2.50 -12.16
C LYS A 9 10.95 0.99 -12.16
N CYS A 10 10.47 0.41 -11.07
CA CYS A 10 10.14 -1.02 -11.01
C CYS A 10 8.93 -1.34 -11.88
N LEU A 11 7.90 -0.50 -11.85
CA LEU A 11 6.73 -0.62 -12.70
C LEU A 11 7.12 -0.47 -14.16
N LYS A 12 7.72 0.65 -14.56
CA LYS A 12 8.10 0.86 -15.98
C LYS A 12 9.08 -0.16 -16.54
N LEU A 13 10.09 -0.61 -15.78
CA LEU A 13 11.08 -1.56 -16.30
C LEU A 13 10.56 -3.00 -16.38
N ARG A 14 9.62 -3.41 -15.52
CA ARG A 14 9.15 -4.80 -15.46
C ARG A 14 7.79 -5.03 -16.11
N TYR A 15 6.91 -4.02 -16.16
CA TYR A 15 5.67 -4.12 -16.92
C TYR A 15 5.95 -4.21 -18.43
N HIS A 16 6.71 -3.25 -18.97
CA HIS A 16 6.92 -3.14 -20.43
C HIS A 16 7.61 -4.35 -21.07
N TYR A 17 8.48 -5.06 -20.35
CA TYR A 17 9.30 -6.12 -20.93
C TYR A 17 8.72 -7.53 -20.85
N THR A 18 7.70 -7.77 -20.02
CA THR A 18 7.29 -9.15 -19.69
C THR A 18 5.81 -9.47 -19.89
N ILE A 19 4.89 -8.54 -19.61
CA ILE A 19 3.45 -8.84 -19.70
C ILE A 19 2.60 -7.72 -20.31
N TYR A 20 3.14 -6.52 -20.54
CA TYR A 20 2.33 -5.37 -20.98
C TYR A 20 1.54 -5.62 -22.26
N ASN A 21 2.11 -6.41 -23.18
CA ASN A 21 1.42 -6.78 -24.43
C ASN A 21 0.26 -7.77 -24.21
N ASP A 22 0.28 -8.52 -23.10
CA ASP A 22 -0.73 -9.54 -22.76
C ASP A 22 -1.84 -8.98 -21.83
N LEU A 23 -1.74 -7.70 -21.48
CA LEU A 23 -2.76 -6.98 -20.73
C LEU A 23 -3.90 -6.53 -21.63
N THR A 24 -5.10 -6.56 -21.09
CA THR A 24 -6.27 -5.95 -21.71
C THR A 24 -6.20 -4.42 -21.59
N ASP A 25 -6.99 -3.72 -22.38
CA ASP A 25 -7.03 -2.26 -22.33
C ASP A 25 -7.51 -1.75 -20.96
N ILE A 26 -8.47 -2.44 -20.33
CA ILE A 26 -8.93 -2.13 -18.97
C ILE A 26 -7.77 -2.19 -17.96
N GLU A 27 -6.93 -3.23 -18.04
CA GLU A 27 -5.80 -3.38 -17.13
C GLU A 27 -4.74 -2.31 -17.37
N LYS A 28 -4.46 -1.98 -18.64
CA LYS A 28 -3.54 -0.90 -18.99
C LYS A 28 -4.04 0.45 -18.49
N ASP A 29 -5.32 0.76 -18.71
CA ASP A 29 -5.93 2.02 -18.28
C ASP A 29 -5.87 2.17 -16.74
N TYR A 30 -6.13 1.09 -15.99
CA TYR A 30 -5.98 1.08 -14.54
C TYR A 30 -4.55 1.43 -14.10
N ILE A 31 -3.56 0.79 -14.72
CA ILE A 31 -2.15 1.01 -14.38
C ILE A 31 -1.69 2.42 -14.77
N GLU A 32 -2.03 2.90 -15.97
CA GLU A 32 -1.64 4.24 -16.40
C GLU A 32 -2.31 5.31 -15.54
N SER A 33 -3.58 5.14 -15.16
CA SER A 33 -4.28 6.03 -14.22
C SER A 33 -3.59 6.08 -12.86
N PHE A 34 -3.25 4.92 -12.29
CA PHE A 34 -2.46 4.84 -11.06
C PHE A 34 -1.11 5.56 -11.21
N MET A 35 -0.42 5.39 -12.34
CA MET A 35 0.88 6.01 -12.60
C MET A 35 0.79 7.54 -12.73
N GLU A 36 -0.29 8.06 -13.30
CA GLU A 36 -0.59 9.49 -13.34
C GLU A 36 -0.87 10.04 -11.93
N ARG A 37 -1.70 9.37 -11.13
CA ARG A 37 -1.95 9.71 -9.73
C ARG A 37 -0.66 9.71 -8.91
N LEU A 38 0.14 8.66 -9.04
CA LEU A 38 1.45 8.54 -8.41
C LEU A 38 2.41 9.66 -8.83
N ASN A 39 2.34 10.11 -10.08
CA ASN A 39 3.15 11.22 -10.57
C ASN A 39 2.68 12.58 -10.02
N ALA A 40 1.38 12.78 -9.82
CA ALA A 40 0.79 14.04 -9.34
C ALA A 40 0.88 14.23 -7.81
N THR A 41 0.81 13.15 -7.02
CA THR A 41 0.76 13.23 -5.55
C THR A 41 2.03 13.81 -4.90
N THR A 42 1.83 14.46 -3.75
CA THR A 42 2.88 15.05 -2.91
C THR A 42 3.14 14.29 -1.60
N VAL A 43 2.41 13.20 -1.32
CA VAL A 43 2.51 12.47 -0.04
C VAL A 43 3.92 11.94 0.23
N PHE A 44 4.72 11.68 -0.82
CA PHE A 44 6.11 11.20 -0.73
C PHE A 44 7.18 12.28 -0.47
N GLU A 45 6.76 13.53 -0.27
CA GLU A 45 7.63 14.70 -0.05
C GLU A 45 7.76 15.08 1.42
N GLY A 46 7.02 14.41 2.30
CA GLY A 46 7.03 14.62 3.74
C GLY A 46 8.24 14.05 4.48
N LYS A 47 8.12 13.99 5.81
CA LYS A 47 9.14 13.48 6.73
C LYS A 47 9.49 12.02 6.44
N LYS A 48 10.78 11.70 6.56
CA LYS A 48 11.29 10.33 6.53
C LYS A 48 11.79 9.94 7.91
N CYS A 49 11.43 8.76 8.36
CA CYS A 49 11.86 8.19 9.63
C CYS A 49 11.95 6.67 9.54
N LEU A 50 12.49 6.04 10.58
CA LEU A 50 12.40 4.60 10.74
C LEU A 50 10.94 4.24 11.00
N CYS A 51 10.37 3.39 10.15
CA CYS A 51 9.02 2.88 10.28
C CYS A 51 9.04 1.35 10.33
N HIS A 52 8.01 0.76 10.94
CA HIS A 52 7.75 -0.67 10.92
C HIS A 52 7.46 -1.15 9.49
N ASN A 53 6.65 -0.36 8.77
CA ASN A 53 6.26 -0.52 7.36
C ASN A 53 5.38 -1.75 7.05
N ASP A 54 5.04 -2.54 8.06
CA ASP A 54 4.02 -3.60 8.02
C ASP A 54 3.17 -3.59 9.31
N PHE A 55 2.64 -2.42 9.67
CA PHE A 55 2.08 -2.12 11.00
C PHE A 55 0.58 -2.43 11.12
N SER A 56 0.21 -3.68 10.87
CA SER A 56 -1.15 -4.23 10.97
C SER A 56 -1.44 -4.82 12.36
N CYS A 57 -2.73 -4.98 12.70
CA CYS A 57 -3.10 -5.41 14.05
C CYS A 57 -2.69 -6.87 14.38
N ASN A 58 -2.50 -7.74 13.38
CA ASN A 58 -1.99 -9.10 13.55
C ASN A 58 -0.51 -9.15 14.03
N HIS A 59 0.21 -8.02 13.95
CA HIS A 59 1.58 -7.88 14.47
C HIS A 59 1.64 -7.26 15.87
N LEU A 60 0.50 -6.93 16.48
CA LEU A 60 0.39 -6.31 17.79
C LEU A 60 -0.03 -7.33 18.85
N LEU A 61 0.84 -7.57 19.83
CA LEU A 61 0.58 -8.51 20.92
C LEU A 61 0.01 -7.79 22.14
N LEU A 62 -1.07 -8.31 22.69
CA LEU A 62 -1.70 -7.81 23.91
C LEU A 62 -1.35 -8.70 25.11
N ASP A 63 -1.15 -8.08 26.27
CA ASP A 63 -1.07 -8.80 27.55
C ASP A 63 -2.47 -9.17 28.09
N GLY A 64 -2.51 -9.81 29.26
CA GLY A 64 -3.77 -10.19 29.93
C GLY A 64 -4.64 -9.01 30.39
N ASN A 65 -4.18 -7.77 30.27
CA ASN A 65 -4.92 -6.54 30.57
C ASN A 65 -5.29 -5.76 29.30
N ASN A 66 -5.17 -6.37 28.11
CA ASN A 66 -5.39 -5.73 26.81
C ASN A 66 -4.48 -4.52 26.58
N ARG A 67 -3.26 -4.54 27.11
CA ARG A 67 -2.23 -3.54 26.85
C ARG A 67 -1.25 -4.09 25.82
N LEU A 68 -0.84 -3.23 24.89
CA LEU A 68 0.23 -3.56 23.95
C LEU A 68 1.50 -3.97 24.71
N THR A 69 1.99 -5.19 24.46
CA THR A 69 3.15 -5.78 25.15
C THR A 69 4.27 -6.20 24.20
N GLY A 70 3.96 -6.35 22.90
CA GLY A 70 4.95 -6.69 21.89
C GLY A 70 4.50 -6.26 20.50
N ILE A 71 5.48 -6.04 19.63
CA ILE A 71 5.33 -5.76 18.20
C ILE A 71 6.32 -6.68 17.50
N ILE A 72 5.88 -7.38 16.46
CA ILE A 72 6.69 -8.37 15.73
C ILE A 72 6.71 -8.05 14.23
N ASP A 73 7.54 -8.78 13.49
CA ASP A 73 7.65 -8.71 12.03
C ASP A 73 8.16 -7.38 11.44
N PHE A 74 9.30 -6.92 11.97
CA PHE A 74 10.06 -5.78 11.42
C PHE A 74 10.79 -6.11 10.11
N GLY A 75 10.34 -7.12 9.34
CA GLY A 75 10.99 -7.60 8.12
C GLY A 75 11.08 -6.55 7.01
N ASP A 76 10.04 -5.72 6.91
CA ASP A 76 9.91 -4.66 5.90
C ASP A 76 10.27 -3.26 6.42
N SER A 77 10.77 -3.18 7.65
CA SER A 77 11.15 -1.92 8.27
C SER A 77 12.27 -1.18 7.54
N GLY A 78 12.23 0.15 7.58
CA GLY A 78 13.23 0.96 6.91
C GLY A 78 13.07 2.46 7.13
N ILE A 79 13.99 3.23 6.55
CA ILE A 79 13.86 4.70 6.52
C ILE A 79 12.95 5.07 5.34
N ILE A 80 11.68 5.38 5.66
CA ILE A 80 10.59 5.57 4.72
C ILE A 80 9.68 6.73 5.16
N ASP A 81 8.62 7.03 4.40
CA ASP A 81 7.60 8.01 4.73
C ASP A 81 6.96 7.73 6.11
N GLU A 82 6.82 8.77 6.94
CA GLU A 82 6.17 8.66 8.26
C GLU A 82 4.74 8.11 8.17
N TYR A 83 4.06 8.32 7.04
CA TYR A 83 2.71 7.84 6.78
C TYR A 83 2.60 6.31 6.70
N CYS A 84 3.70 5.58 6.46
CA CYS A 84 3.68 4.13 6.23
C CYS A 84 3.14 3.33 7.42
N ASP A 85 3.43 3.72 8.66
CA ASP A 85 2.96 2.99 9.84
C ASP A 85 1.47 3.20 10.14
N PHE A 86 0.77 4.02 9.35
CA PHE A 86 -0.66 4.29 9.51
C PHE A 86 -1.54 3.65 8.42
N ILE A 87 -0.93 2.98 7.44
CA ILE A 87 -1.66 2.36 6.30
C ILE A 87 -2.75 1.40 6.83
N TYR A 88 -2.34 0.39 7.59
CA TYR A 88 -3.28 -0.62 8.11
C TYR A 88 -4.16 -0.11 9.24
N LEU A 89 -3.67 0.85 10.03
CA LEU A 89 -4.49 1.48 11.09
C LEU A 89 -5.68 2.26 10.52
N LEU A 90 -5.56 2.79 9.30
CA LEU A 90 -6.60 3.55 8.60
C LEU A 90 -7.48 2.67 7.69
N GLU A 91 -7.11 1.41 7.48
CA GLU A 91 -7.81 0.48 6.60
C GLU A 91 -9.21 0.12 7.15
N ASP A 92 -10.19 0.05 6.25
CA ASP A 92 -11.56 -0.40 6.52
C ASP A 92 -11.79 -1.78 5.88
N SER A 93 -11.40 -2.83 6.61
CA SER A 93 -11.45 -4.23 6.15
C SER A 93 -11.89 -5.17 7.28
N GLU A 94 -12.09 -6.46 6.97
CA GLU A 94 -12.42 -7.47 7.99
C GLU A 94 -11.19 -7.84 8.83
N GLU A 95 -9.99 -7.59 8.29
CA GLU A 95 -8.70 -7.90 8.90
C GLU A 95 -8.24 -6.83 9.88
N GLU A 96 -8.63 -5.57 9.67
CA GLU A 96 -8.21 -4.42 10.48
C GLU A 96 -9.35 -3.87 11.36
N ILE A 97 -9.01 -2.93 12.26
CA ILE A 97 -9.97 -2.42 13.27
C ILE A 97 -10.93 -1.38 12.67
N GLY A 98 -10.52 -0.68 11.59
CA GLY A 98 -11.32 0.32 10.90
C GLY A 98 -10.77 1.75 11.02
N THR A 99 -11.10 2.60 10.05
CA THR A 99 -10.52 3.94 9.86
C THR A 99 -10.59 4.85 11.10
N ASN A 100 -11.69 4.80 11.86
CA ASN A 100 -11.85 5.63 13.07
C ASN A 100 -10.76 5.36 14.12
N PHE A 101 -10.30 4.10 14.22
CA PHE A 101 -9.21 3.73 15.12
C PHE A 101 -7.89 4.39 14.72
N GLY A 102 -7.54 4.33 13.43
CA GLY A 102 -6.35 4.99 12.89
C GLY A 102 -6.41 6.51 13.02
N GLU A 103 -7.58 7.13 12.80
CA GLU A 103 -7.74 8.58 12.99
C GLU A 103 -7.50 9.01 14.44
N ASP A 104 -8.03 8.28 15.42
CA ASP A 104 -7.79 8.57 16.83
C ASP A 104 -6.32 8.41 17.20
N ILE A 105 -5.64 7.39 16.68
CA ILE A 105 -4.20 7.23 16.85
C ILE A 105 -3.43 8.40 16.23
N LEU A 106 -3.77 8.85 15.03
CA LEU A 106 -3.13 10.01 14.39
C LEU A 106 -3.33 11.30 15.21
N ARG A 107 -4.53 11.51 15.76
CA ARG A 107 -4.82 12.64 16.67
C ARG A 107 -3.96 12.58 17.94
N MET A 108 -3.78 11.38 18.51
CA MET A 108 -2.96 11.15 19.69
C MET A 108 -1.46 11.29 19.41
N TYR A 109 -1.00 10.82 18.24
CA TYR A 109 0.38 10.95 17.79
C TYR A 109 0.75 12.43 17.59
N GLY A 110 -0.15 13.19 16.95
CA GLY A 110 -0.02 14.63 16.74
C GLY A 110 1.03 15.03 15.69
N ASN A 111 1.00 16.30 15.28
CA ASN A 111 1.92 16.88 14.30
C ASN A 111 2.02 16.13 12.95
N ILE A 112 0.95 15.45 12.55
CA ILE A 112 0.85 14.73 11.28
C ILE A 112 -0.40 15.17 10.53
N ASP A 113 -0.31 15.26 9.20
CA ASP A 113 -1.43 15.62 8.32
C ASP A 113 -2.28 14.37 8.05
N ILE A 114 -3.45 14.29 8.68
CA ILE A 114 -4.36 13.13 8.61
C ILE A 114 -4.85 12.89 7.18
N GLU A 115 -5.14 13.96 6.43
CA GLU A 115 -5.67 13.80 5.06
C GLU A 115 -4.59 13.29 4.12
N LYS A 116 -3.32 13.68 4.32
CA LYS A 116 -2.20 13.06 3.60
C LYS A 116 -1.93 11.62 4.00
N ALA A 117 -2.17 11.25 5.27
CA ALA A 117 -2.06 9.87 5.70
C ALA A 117 -3.10 8.98 5.01
N LYS A 118 -4.36 9.46 4.91
CA LYS A 118 -5.41 8.81 4.13
C LYS A 118 -5.09 8.75 2.65
N GLU A 119 -4.64 9.86 2.04
CA GLU A 119 -4.22 9.85 0.63
C GLU A 119 -3.10 8.82 0.40
N TYR A 120 -2.16 8.69 1.34
CA TYR A 120 -1.11 7.68 1.27
C TYR A 120 -1.68 6.25 1.32
N GLN A 121 -2.58 5.97 2.27
CA GLN A 121 -3.26 4.67 2.38
C GLN A 121 -4.06 4.36 1.11
N ASP A 122 -4.87 5.29 0.60
CA ASP A 122 -5.63 5.12 -0.65
C ASP A 122 -4.74 4.77 -1.85
N ILE A 123 -3.58 5.43 -1.98
CA ILE A 123 -2.62 5.17 -3.06
C ILE A 123 -2.02 3.77 -2.91
N VAL A 124 -1.70 3.34 -1.69
CA VAL A 124 -1.19 1.99 -1.43
C VAL A 124 -2.27 0.94 -1.73
N GLU A 125 -3.50 1.21 -1.33
CA GLU A 125 -4.63 0.33 -1.62
C GLU A 125 -4.86 0.20 -3.12
N GLU A 126 -4.89 1.31 -3.88
CA GLU A 126 -5.01 1.30 -5.35
C GLU A 126 -3.87 0.51 -6.02
N TYR A 127 -2.68 0.53 -5.43
CA TYR A 127 -1.52 -0.21 -5.94
C TYR A 127 -1.59 -1.72 -5.71
N TYR A 128 -2.35 -2.20 -4.72
CA TYR A 128 -2.37 -3.60 -4.29
C TYR A 128 -2.58 -4.64 -5.42
N PRO A 129 -3.53 -4.47 -6.38
CA PRO A 129 -3.69 -5.42 -7.49
C PRO A 129 -2.46 -5.46 -8.41
N ILE A 130 -1.82 -4.31 -8.59
CA ILE A 130 -0.60 -4.16 -9.41
C ILE A 130 0.57 -4.83 -8.70
N GLU A 131 0.72 -4.63 -7.39
CA GLU A 131 1.71 -5.31 -6.56
C GLU A 131 1.56 -6.84 -6.62
N THR A 132 0.34 -7.34 -6.51
CA THR A 132 0.01 -8.76 -6.58
C THR A 132 0.48 -9.35 -7.92
N ILE A 133 0.22 -8.67 -9.04
CA ILE A 133 0.72 -9.06 -10.36
C ILE A 133 2.25 -9.07 -10.39
N VAL A 134 2.88 -8.00 -9.89
CA VAL A 134 4.35 -7.87 -9.85
C VAL A 134 4.98 -8.99 -9.01
N TYR A 135 4.38 -9.35 -7.87
CA TYR A 135 4.80 -10.48 -7.04
C TYR A 135 4.68 -11.80 -7.79
N GLY A 136 3.56 -12.03 -8.49
CA GLY A 136 3.36 -13.20 -9.34
C GLY A 136 4.43 -13.36 -10.42
N ILE A 137 4.78 -12.28 -11.11
CA ILE A 137 5.86 -12.27 -12.13
C ILE A 137 7.21 -12.58 -11.48
N LYS A 138 7.55 -11.90 -10.38
CA LYS A 138 8.85 -12.06 -9.70
C LYS A 138 9.09 -13.49 -9.21
N ASN A 139 8.02 -14.16 -8.79
CA ASN A 139 8.09 -15.49 -8.18
C ASN A 139 7.61 -16.61 -9.12
N ILE A 140 7.30 -16.30 -10.39
CA ILE A 140 6.79 -17.26 -11.38
C ILE A 140 5.53 -17.98 -10.86
N LYS A 141 4.61 -17.22 -10.29
CA LYS A 141 3.33 -17.70 -9.72
C LYS A 141 2.15 -17.12 -10.50
N GLN A 142 1.64 -17.91 -11.46
CA GLN A 142 0.53 -17.51 -12.33
C GLN A 142 -0.74 -17.14 -11.54
N GLU A 143 -1.01 -17.86 -10.45
CA GLU A 143 -2.11 -17.58 -9.52
C GLU A 143 -2.19 -16.11 -9.09
N PHE A 144 -1.07 -15.52 -8.69
CA PHE A 144 -1.02 -14.14 -8.21
C PHE A 144 -1.26 -13.15 -9.35
N ILE A 145 -0.77 -13.46 -10.56
CA ILE A 145 -1.04 -12.65 -11.75
C ILE A 145 -2.55 -12.64 -12.02
N GLU A 146 -3.19 -13.81 -12.02
CA GLU A 146 -4.64 -13.92 -12.26
C GLU A 146 -5.47 -13.25 -11.17
N ASN A 147 -5.08 -13.38 -9.91
CA ASN A 147 -5.79 -12.76 -8.79
C ASN A 147 -5.71 -11.23 -8.86
N GLY A 148 -4.53 -10.66 -9.09
CA GLY A 148 -4.39 -9.21 -9.24
C GLY A 148 -5.14 -8.66 -10.45
N ARG A 149 -5.14 -9.38 -11.59
CA ARG A 149 -5.96 -9.01 -12.77
C ARG A 149 -7.46 -9.03 -12.44
N LYS A 150 -7.97 -10.10 -11.81
CA LYS A 150 -9.38 -10.17 -11.38
C LYS A 150 -9.75 -9.04 -10.43
N GLU A 151 -8.84 -8.66 -9.53
CA GLU A 151 -9.06 -7.57 -8.59
C GLU A 151 -9.17 -6.20 -9.28
N ILE A 152 -8.37 -5.94 -10.32
CA ILE A 152 -8.52 -4.74 -11.18
C ILE A 152 -9.94 -4.68 -11.76
N TYR A 153 -10.44 -5.79 -12.32
CA TYR A 153 -11.79 -5.83 -12.88
C TYR A 153 -12.86 -5.57 -11.82
N LYS A 154 -12.76 -6.22 -10.65
CA LYS A 154 -13.71 -5.98 -9.56
C LYS A 154 -13.77 -4.51 -9.18
N ARG A 155 -12.61 -3.85 -9.02
CA ARG A 155 -12.52 -2.43 -8.63
C ARG A 155 -13.02 -1.48 -9.72
N THR A 156 -12.81 -1.83 -10.99
CA THR A 156 -13.27 -1.03 -12.13
C THR A 156 -14.80 -1.04 -12.25
N TYR A 157 -15.46 -2.13 -11.84
CA TYR A 157 -16.91 -2.31 -11.91
C TYR A 157 -17.63 -2.24 -10.55
N LYS A 158 -16.92 -1.83 -9.50
CA LYS A 158 -17.52 -1.58 -8.18
C LYS A 158 -18.06 -0.15 -8.20
N ASP A 159 -19.38 -0.02 -8.30
CA ASP A 159 -20.09 1.26 -8.15
C ASP A 159 -19.92 1.83 -6.73
#